data_AF-A0A061AUT6-F1
#
_entry.id   AF-A0A061AUT6-F1
#
_cell.length_a   1.000
_cell.length_b   1.000
_cell.length_c   1.000
_cell.angle_alpha   90.00
_cell.angle_beta   90.00
_cell.angle_gamma   90.00
#
_symmetry.space_group_name_H-M   'P 1'
#
loop_
_entity.id
_entity.type
_entity.pdbx_description
1 polymer ?
#
loop_
_entity_poly.entity_id
_entity_poly.type
_entity_poly.pdbx_seq_one_letter_code
_entity_poly.pdbx_strand_id
1 'polypeptide(L)'
;MSMICRRKVLTQFDAETNFPNSHHIRRVFSLSVTPTIMRPFSRYPNITRTLVPYRRYLSSLPQGRLPQGYTQPTPAKDDLIIVAMSSGVDSSVAASLYAKEFPRVQGLFMSNWNQLDSERCLEEDWKDVQKVCDQLKIPLEQASFEKEYWLDVFEPMIEGYAKGITPNPDINCNRYVKFGRLIEYVAQKYNKERWWLVTGHYSRILTDVSTGAPHLLRSFYKKKDQSYYLSQINPNVLHNVLLPIGHFTKPEVRDMAHNLALPVADKPDSTGLCFVNPTQGNFQDFLRNFITETPGKIITEDGKVWGDHDGLWNFTIGQKCGISMPQGDPKYKGTWFVSEKRYETNEVVIVRGGDNEKLFKSVVYVDAFKTLEDGMDLKSFNVSELTVQYRSLQEPSSVKSITKGKDDKFVFELTQKRRAIAQGQYLGVYHGDRCLGSGVIEFVE
;
A
#
# COMPACT_ATOMS: atom_id res chain seq x y z
N MET A 1 -25.53 29.55 -9.23
CA MET A 1 -26.99 29.34 -9.20
C MET A 1 -27.25 27.91 -9.61
N SER A 2 -27.48 27.00 -8.63
CA SER A 2 -28.80 26.39 -8.35
C SER A 2 -29.28 25.57 -9.56
N MET A 3 -29.44 24.24 -9.55
CA MET A 3 -30.36 23.49 -8.70
C MET A 3 -30.22 21.97 -8.99
N ILE A 4 -30.13 21.17 -7.93
CA ILE A 4 -31.01 20.03 -7.61
C ILE A 4 -31.33 19.01 -8.73
N CYS A 5 -30.92 17.75 -8.52
CA CYS A 5 -31.82 16.61 -8.75
C CYS A 5 -31.58 15.48 -7.73
N ARG A 6 -32.57 15.29 -6.86
CA ARG A 6 -32.75 14.12 -5.97
C ARG A 6 -33.84 13.23 -6.56
N ARG A 7 -33.82 11.94 -6.17
CA ARG A 7 -34.86 10.87 -6.21
C ARG A 7 -34.55 9.77 -7.24
N LYS A 8 -34.80 8.47 -6.99
CA LYS A 8 -35.48 7.75 -5.91
C LYS A 8 -35.11 6.26 -6.01
N VAL A 9 -35.21 5.57 -4.87
CA VAL A 9 -34.96 4.14 -4.60
C VAL A 9 -36.31 3.39 -4.53
N LEU A 10 -36.28 2.06 -4.73
CA LEU A 10 -37.29 0.98 -4.48
C LEU A 10 -38.41 0.80 -5.53
N THR A 11 -38.89 -0.39 -5.93
CA THR A 11 -39.05 -1.75 -5.32
C THR A 11 -39.53 -2.75 -6.42
N GLN A 12 -39.22 -4.06 -6.32
CA GLN A 12 -40.09 -5.24 -6.64
C GLN A 12 -39.24 -6.53 -6.46
N PHE A 13 -39.51 -7.48 -5.55
CA PHE A 13 -40.62 -8.43 -5.29
C PHE A 13 -40.25 -9.88 -5.68
N ASP A 14 -40.60 -10.78 -4.76
CA ASP A 14 -40.26 -12.21 -4.65
C ASP A 14 -40.84 -13.11 -5.75
N ALA A 15 -40.19 -14.27 -5.95
CA ALA A 15 -40.85 -15.49 -6.43
C ALA A 15 -40.11 -16.76 -5.96
N GLU A 16 -40.83 -17.57 -5.16
CA GLU A 16 -40.50 -18.95 -4.78
C GLU A 16 -40.73 -19.93 -5.93
N THR A 17 -40.03 -21.07 -5.96
CA THR A 17 -40.55 -22.37 -6.45
C THR A 17 -39.68 -23.55 -6.00
N ASN A 18 -40.34 -24.67 -5.70
CA ASN A 18 -39.87 -25.90 -5.03
C ASN A 18 -39.28 -26.98 -5.97
N PHE A 19 -38.22 -27.67 -5.49
CA PHE A 19 -37.82 -29.12 -5.47
C PHE A 19 -38.32 -30.14 -6.54
N PRO A 20 -37.53 -31.21 -6.91
CA PRO A 20 -37.23 -32.36 -6.00
C PRO A 20 -35.90 -33.14 -6.15
N ASN A 21 -35.70 -34.03 -5.16
CA ASN A 21 -34.60 -34.97 -4.85
C ASN A 21 -34.20 -36.00 -5.94
N SER A 22 -32.95 -36.47 -5.90
CA SER A 22 -32.60 -37.89 -6.16
C SER A 22 -31.27 -38.33 -5.51
N HIS A 23 -31.22 -39.60 -5.12
CA HIS A 23 -30.18 -40.30 -4.36
C HIS A 23 -29.13 -41.01 -5.24
N HIS A 24 -28.00 -41.34 -4.59
CA HIS A 24 -26.98 -42.38 -4.88
C HIS A 24 -25.85 -42.04 -5.88
N ILE A 25 -24.58 -42.14 -5.45
CA ILE A 25 -23.70 -43.34 -5.52
C ILE A 25 -22.31 -43.00 -4.93
N ARG A 26 -21.77 -43.90 -4.09
CA ARG A 26 -20.38 -43.95 -3.59
C ARG A 26 -19.44 -44.55 -4.64
N ARG A 27 -18.20 -44.04 -4.75
CA ARG A 27 -16.94 -44.75 -5.12
C ARG A 27 -15.78 -43.76 -4.88
N VAL A 28 -15.08 -43.83 -3.75
CA VAL A 28 -13.81 -44.54 -3.50
C VAL A 28 -12.78 -44.38 -4.63
N PHE A 29 -11.85 -43.45 -4.44
CA PHE A 29 -10.49 -43.53 -4.99
C PHE A 29 -9.51 -43.17 -3.88
N SER A 30 -8.78 -44.19 -3.43
CA SER A 30 -7.62 -44.09 -2.55
C SER A 30 -6.40 -43.69 -3.38
N LEU A 31 -5.79 -42.55 -3.09
CA LEU A 31 -4.42 -42.24 -3.49
C LEU A 31 -3.62 -41.94 -2.22
N SER A 32 -2.78 -42.91 -1.87
CA SER A 32 -1.78 -42.84 -0.83
C SER A 32 -0.73 -41.79 -1.19
N VAL A 33 -0.73 -40.67 -0.48
CA VAL A 33 0.41 -39.74 -0.46
C VAL A 33 1.04 -39.83 0.91
N THR A 34 2.25 -40.39 0.95
CA THR A 34 3.13 -40.44 2.12
C THR A 34 3.35 -39.04 2.69
N PRO A 35 3.07 -38.80 3.99
CA PRO A 35 3.42 -37.53 4.62
C PRO A 35 4.91 -37.53 4.95
N THR A 36 5.66 -36.68 4.27
CA THR A 36 7.02 -36.31 4.68
C THR A 36 6.90 -35.62 6.04
N ILE A 37 7.38 -36.30 7.08
CA ILE A 37 7.43 -35.81 8.46
C ILE A 37 8.34 -34.57 8.50
N MET A 38 7.75 -33.38 8.47
CA MET A 38 8.42 -32.17 8.96
C MET A 38 8.54 -32.31 10.47
N ARG A 39 9.79 -32.33 10.95
CA ARG A 39 10.12 -32.29 12.38
C ARG A 39 9.47 -31.05 13.01
N PRO A 40 8.79 -31.16 14.16
CA PRO A 40 8.27 -30.00 14.85
C PRO A 40 9.44 -29.14 15.33
N PHE A 41 9.47 -27.87 14.91
CA PHE A 41 10.36 -26.89 15.52
C PHE A 41 10.00 -26.78 17.00
N SER A 42 11.00 -27.06 17.83
CA SER A 42 10.94 -27.17 19.27
C SER A 42 10.45 -25.88 19.93
N ARG A 43 9.36 -26.01 20.69
CA ARG A 43 9.03 -25.35 21.97
C ARG A 43 9.43 -23.87 22.08
N TYR A 44 8.52 -22.99 21.67
CA TYR A 44 8.33 -21.75 22.42
C TYR A 44 7.73 -22.10 23.78
N PRO A 45 8.15 -21.45 24.89
CA PRO A 45 7.56 -21.71 26.19
C PRO A 45 6.05 -21.43 26.14
N ASN A 46 5.27 -22.11 26.98
CA ASN A 46 3.85 -21.80 27.17
C ASN A 46 3.70 -20.31 27.51
N ILE A 47 3.40 -19.48 26.51
CA ILE A 47 3.17 -18.05 26.68
C ILE A 47 1.73 -17.93 27.18
N THR A 48 1.60 -17.61 28.45
CA THR A 48 0.37 -17.13 29.07
C THR A 48 -0.31 -16.07 28.21
N ARG A 49 -1.65 -15.95 28.29
CA ARG A 49 -2.53 -14.93 27.65
C ARG A 49 -2.19 -13.46 27.99
N THR A 50 -0.97 -13.20 28.41
CA THR A 50 -0.49 -11.92 28.92
C THR A 50 0.20 -11.15 27.82
N LEU A 51 -0.26 -9.91 27.60
CA LEU A 51 0.42 -8.89 26.82
C LEU A 51 1.94 -8.87 27.14
N VAL A 52 2.78 -8.85 26.12
CA VAL A 52 4.25 -8.74 26.24
C VAL A 52 4.63 -7.26 26.17
N PRO A 53 5.33 -6.70 27.18
CA PRO A 53 5.77 -5.30 27.14
C PRO A 53 6.66 -5.00 25.93
N TYR A 54 6.51 -3.84 25.31
CA TYR A 54 7.32 -3.38 24.18
C TYR A 54 8.84 -3.43 24.44
N ARG A 55 9.30 -3.04 25.63
CA ARG A 55 10.74 -3.14 25.96
C ARG A 55 11.23 -4.57 26.08
N ARG A 56 10.41 -5.46 26.63
CA ARG A 56 10.72 -6.90 26.68
C ARG A 56 10.73 -7.49 25.27
N TYR A 57 9.89 -6.97 24.38
CA TYR A 57 9.94 -7.30 22.98
C TYR A 57 11.27 -6.87 22.34
N LEU A 58 11.67 -5.61 22.47
CA LEU A 58 12.92 -5.10 21.89
C LEU A 58 14.15 -5.86 22.39
N SER A 59 14.18 -6.25 23.67
CA SER A 59 15.27 -7.07 24.22
C SER A 59 15.18 -8.54 23.83
N SER A 60 14.00 -9.02 23.42
CA SER A 60 13.79 -10.39 22.92
C SER A 60 13.93 -10.54 21.41
N LEU A 61 14.12 -9.43 20.68
CA LEU A 61 14.38 -9.45 19.25
C LEU A 61 15.60 -10.35 18.98
N PRO A 62 15.49 -11.37 18.10
CA PRO A 62 16.64 -12.16 17.71
C PRO A 62 17.78 -11.26 17.22
N GLN A 63 19.03 -11.62 17.57
CA GLN A 63 20.21 -10.98 16.99
C GLN A 63 20.05 -10.89 15.46
N GLY A 64 20.24 -9.69 14.90
CA GLY A 64 20.18 -9.44 13.46
C GLY A 64 18.87 -8.86 12.91
N ARG A 65 17.81 -8.67 13.72
CA ARG A 65 16.60 -7.96 13.23
C ARG A 65 16.77 -6.43 13.15
N LEU A 66 17.69 -5.86 13.93
CA LEU A 66 18.12 -4.47 13.79
C LEU A 66 19.36 -4.42 12.89
N PRO A 67 19.38 -3.55 11.87
CA PRO A 67 20.59 -3.33 11.06
C PRO A 67 21.72 -2.76 11.92
N GLN A 68 22.96 -3.10 11.58
CA GLN A 68 24.14 -2.55 12.24
C GLN A 68 24.16 -1.02 12.09
N GLY A 69 24.57 -0.31 13.15
CA GLY A 69 24.62 1.16 13.16
C GLY A 69 23.27 1.85 13.41
N TYR A 70 22.21 1.08 13.68
CA TYR A 70 20.88 1.62 13.97
C TYR A 70 20.35 1.20 15.33
N THR A 71 19.53 2.07 15.92
CA THR A 71 18.80 1.81 17.18
C THR A 71 17.32 2.12 17.03
N GLN A 72 16.48 1.45 17.82
CA GLN A 72 15.05 1.71 17.85
C GLN A 72 14.74 2.84 18.84
N PRO A 73 14.12 3.96 18.42
CA PRO A 73 13.62 4.95 19.37
C PRO A 73 12.60 4.33 20.32
N THR A 74 12.71 4.68 21.60
CA THR A 74 11.86 4.17 22.68
C THR A 74 11.22 5.34 23.41
N PRO A 75 9.89 5.41 23.51
CA PRO A 75 9.20 6.43 24.30
C PRO A 75 9.59 6.42 25.78
N ALA A 76 9.54 7.58 26.41
CA ALA A 76 9.59 7.68 27.86
C ALA A 76 8.31 7.12 28.47
N LYS A 77 8.35 6.75 29.76
CA LYS A 77 7.22 6.10 30.43
C LYS A 77 5.96 6.97 30.43
N ASP A 78 6.10 8.28 30.55
CA ASP A 78 4.97 9.23 30.65
C ASP A 78 4.65 9.95 29.32
N ASP A 79 5.31 9.57 28.22
CA ASP A 79 4.97 10.05 26.88
C ASP A 79 3.57 9.54 26.49
N LEU A 80 2.84 10.35 25.71
CA LEU A 80 1.55 9.98 25.14
C LEU A 80 1.75 9.11 23.88
N ILE A 81 1.16 7.93 23.84
CA ILE A 81 1.21 7.03 22.69
C ILE A 81 -0.13 7.06 21.96
N ILE A 82 -0.16 7.66 20.78
CA ILE A 82 -1.30 7.64 19.87
C ILE A 82 -1.14 6.48 18.92
N VAL A 83 -2.05 5.52 18.92
CA VAL A 83 -2.05 4.42 17.95
C VAL A 83 -3.08 4.72 16.87
N ALA A 84 -2.62 4.94 15.64
CA ALA A 84 -3.53 5.05 14.49
C ALA A 84 -4.09 3.66 14.18
N MET A 85 -5.35 3.45 14.53
CA MET A 85 -6.00 2.15 14.42
C MET A 85 -6.86 2.10 13.16
N SER A 86 -6.55 1.16 12.27
CA SER A 86 -7.54 0.59 11.38
C SER A 86 -8.17 -0.64 12.04
N SER A 87 -9.27 -1.14 11.47
CA SER A 87 -9.91 -2.40 11.88
C SER A 87 -9.08 -3.66 11.60
N GLY A 88 -7.84 -3.51 11.15
CA GLY A 88 -6.95 -4.60 10.79
C GLY A 88 -6.19 -5.20 11.98
N VAL A 89 -5.59 -6.37 11.71
CA VAL A 89 -4.77 -7.08 12.70
C VAL A 89 -3.50 -6.31 13.07
N ASP A 90 -2.86 -5.69 12.08
CA ASP A 90 -1.54 -5.09 12.26
C ASP A 90 -1.56 -3.90 13.23
N SER A 91 -2.53 -2.99 13.09
CA SER A 91 -2.77 -1.88 14.03
C SER A 91 -3.19 -2.36 15.42
N SER A 92 -3.99 -3.43 15.49
CA SER A 92 -4.47 -4.01 16.75
C SER A 92 -3.32 -4.64 17.55
N VAL A 93 -2.43 -5.37 16.87
CA VAL A 93 -1.20 -5.90 17.48
C VAL A 93 -0.27 -4.75 17.85
N ALA A 94 -0.13 -3.72 17.01
CA ALA A 94 0.67 -2.55 17.34
C ALA A 94 0.19 -1.87 18.64
N ALA A 95 -1.12 -1.69 18.81
CA ALA A 95 -1.70 -1.14 20.03
C ALA A 95 -1.37 -1.99 21.25
N SER A 96 -1.48 -3.31 21.12
CA SER A 96 -1.23 -4.27 22.21
C SER A 96 0.19 -4.19 22.78
N LEU A 97 1.18 -3.86 21.95
CA LEU A 97 2.58 -3.75 22.37
C LEU A 97 2.80 -2.61 23.37
N TYR A 98 2.03 -1.52 23.26
CA TYR A 98 2.18 -0.36 24.14
C TYR A 98 1.18 -0.37 25.31
N ALA A 99 -0.02 -0.91 25.13
CA ALA A 99 -1.12 -0.85 26.09
C ALA A 99 -0.76 -1.35 27.51
N LYS A 100 0.18 -2.29 27.66
CA LYS A 100 0.60 -2.81 28.98
C LYS A 100 1.65 -1.95 29.67
N GLU A 101 2.57 -1.38 28.91
CA GLU A 101 3.80 -0.80 29.45
C GLU A 101 3.65 0.70 29.69
N PHE A 102 2.86 1.37 28.86
CA PHE A 102 2.70 2.81 28.90
C PHE A 102 1.35 3.16 29.54
N PRO A 103 1.32 4.04 30.57
CA PRO A 103 0.10 4.47 31.22
C PRO A 103 -0.78 5.37 30.34
N ARG A 104 -0.22 5.95 29.27
CA ARG A 104 -0.85 6.96 28.43
C ARG A 104 -0.88 6.49 26.98
N VAL A 105 -1.76 5.53 26.68
CA VAL A 105 -1.98 4.99 25.34
C VAL A 105 -3.42 5.27 24.93
N GLN A 106 -3.63 5.76 23.71
CA GLN A 106 -4.97 5.91 23.14
C GLN A 106 -5.01 5.44 21.69
N GLY A 107 -6.11 4.81 21.28
CA GLY A 107 -6.42 4.54 19.89
C GLY A 107 -7.00 5.78 19.22
N LEU A 108 -6.68 5.98 17.94
CA LEU A 108 -7.29 6.99 17.08
C LEU A 108 -7.70 6.34 15.76
N PHE A 109 -9.00 6.35 15.48
CA PHE A 109 -9.59 5.87 14.22
C PHE A 109 -9.87 7.03 13.27
N MET A 110 -9.52 6.86 12.00
CA MET A 110 -9.76 7.85 10.95
C MET A 110 -10.93 7.46 10.07
N SER A 111 -11.91 8.35 9.97
CA SER A 111 -13.08 8.25 9.08
C SER A 111 -12.90 9.18 7.89
N ASN A 112 -12.28 8.68 6.82
CA ASN A 112 -11.85 9.53 5.69
C ASN A 112 -12.71 9.40 4.42
N TRP A 113 -13.77 8.59 4.45
CA TRP A 113 -14.62 8.36 3.28
C TRP A 113 -16.03 7.92 3.70
N ASN A 114 -17.04 8.77 3.46
CA ASN A 114 -18.43 8.52 3.84
C ASN A 114 -19.39 8.61 2.64
N GLN A 115 -19.17 7.79 1.61
CA GLN A 115 -20.19 7.61 0.57
C GLN A 115 -21.15 6.47 0.95
N LEU A 116 -22.42 6.58 0.56
CA LEU A 116 -23.55 5.72 0.99
C LEU A 116 -23.24 4.21 1.00
N ASP A 117 -22.46 3.71 0.03
CA ASP A 117 -22.11 2.28 -0.06
C ASP A 117 -20.94 1.86 0.85
N SER A 118 -20.12 2.81 1.28
CA SER A 118 -18.98 2.62 2.19
C SER A 118 -19.32 2.82 3.68
N GLU A 119 -20.47 3.44 3.98
CA GLU A 119 -20.92 3.70 5.36
C GLU A 119 -21.00 2.42 6.20
N ARG A 120 -21.51 1.33 5.61
CA ARG A 120 -21.61 0.03 6.29
C ARG A 120 -20.23 -0.54 6.66
N CYS A 121 -19.27 -0.47 5.74
CA CYS A 121 -17.91 -0.95 5.99
C CYS A 121 -17.23 -0.13 7.09
N LEU A 122 -17.42 1.18 7.08
CA LEU A 122 -16.83 2.06 8.09
C LEU A 122 -17.45 1.81 9.48
N GLU A 123 -18.76 1.60 9.57
CA GLU A 123 -19.42 1.29 10.83
C GLU A 123 -18.96 -0.05 11.41
N GLU A 124 -18.80 -1.07 10.57
CA GLU A 124 -18.25 -2.38 10.95
C GLU A 124 -16.79 -2.25 11.42
N ASP A 125 -15.97 -1.50 10.69
CA ASP A 125 -14.58 -1.23 11.03
C ASP A 125 -14.45 -0.46 12.36
N TRP A 126 -15.29 0.54 12.59
CA TRP A 126 -15.36 1.28 13.85
C TRP A 126 -15.70 0.37 15.03
N LYS A 127 -16.73 -0.49 14.88
CA LYS A 127 -17.11 -1.48 15.91
C LYS A 127 -15.98 -2.46 16.21
N ASP A 128 -15.23 -2.90 15.20
CA ASP A 128 -14.08 -3.78 15.41
C ASP A 128 -12.97 -3.08 16.21
N VAL A 129 -12.67 -1.82 15.90
CA VAL A 129 -11.67 -1.04 16.64
C VAL A 129 -12.12 -0.78 18.08
N GLN A 130 -13.40 -0.47 18.30
CA GLN A 130 -13.98 -0.36 19.65
C GLN A 130 -13.75 -1.62 20.47
N LYS A 131 -14.11 -2.80 19.94
CA LYS A 131 -13.91 -4.08 20.64
C LYS A 131 -12.43 -4.34 20.99
N VAL A 132 -11.51 -4.00 20.09
CA VAL A 132 -10.07 -4.13 20.33
C VAL A 132 -9.63 -3.18 21.46
N CYS A 133 -10.03 -1.91 21.39
CA CYS A 133 -9.69 -0.91 22.41
C CYS A 133 -10.26 -1.27 23.79
N ASP A 134 -11.50 -1.76 23.86
CA ASP A 134 -12.15 -2.22 25.08
C ASP A 134 -11.37 -3.39 25.72
N GLN A 135 -10.96 -4.37 24.90
CA GLN A 135 -10.16 -5.51 25.37
C GLN A 135 -8.77 -5.07 25.88
N LEU A 136 -8.14 -4.11 25.18
CA LEU A 136 -6.84 -3.56 25.56
C LEU A 136 -6.93 -2.53 26.69
N LYS A 137 -8.15 -2.10 27.07
CA LYS A 137 -8.43 -1.06 28.07
C LYS A 137 -7.76 0.27 27.75
N ILE A 138 -7.77 0.66 26.48
CA ILE A 138 -7.27 1.96 26.03
C ILE A 138 -8.44 2.82 25.53
N PRO A 139 -8.45 4.13 25.81
CA PRO A 139 -9.43 5.05 25.23
C PRO A 139 -9.30 5.06 23.70
N LEU A 140 -10.43 5.28 23.03
CA LEU A 140 -10.52 5.38 21.58
C LEU A 140 -11.15 6.72 21.20
N GLU A 141 -10.51 7.39 20.23
CA GLU A 141 -11.00 8.60 19.61
C GLU A 141 -11.26 8.38 18.11
N GLN A 142 -12.22 9.12 17.56
CA GLN A 142 -12.47 9.20 16.13
C GLN A 142 -12.14 10.59 15.61
N ALA A 143 -11.44 10.65 14.47
CA ALA A 143 -11.22 11.88 13.72
C ALA A 143 -11.65 11.67 12.26
N SER A 144 -12.09 12.74 11.59
CA SER A 144 -12.39 12.73 10.15
C SER A 144 -11.45 13.66 9.42
N PHE A 145 -10.86 13.16 8.33
CA PHE A 145 -10.08 13.93 7.37
C PHE A 145 -10.64 13.74 5.96
N GLU A 146 -11.97 13.56 5.85
CA GLU A 146 -12.64 13.26 4.58
C GLU A 146 -12.44 14.37 3.54
N LYS A 147 -12.49 15.64 3.96
CA LYS A 147 -12.26 16.77 3.06
C LYS A 147 -10.84 16.77 2.51
N GLU A 148 -9.85 16.57 3.37
CA GLU A 148 -8.44 16.53 2.98
C GLU A 148 -8.15 15.29 2.14
N TYR A 149 -8.75 14.15 2.47
CA TYR A 149 -8.67 12.95 1.64
C TYR A 149 -9.23 13.20 0.24
N TRP A 150 -10.39 13.85 0.13
CA TRP A 150 -11.00 14.17 -1.15
C TRP A 150 -10.08 15.05 -2.02
N LEU A 151 -9.60 16.16 -1.45
CA LEU A 151 -8.83 17.17 -2.18
C LEU A 151 -7.38 16.75 -2.44
N ASP A 152 -6.71 16.14 -1.47
CA ASP A 152 -5.27 15.87 -1.53
C ASP A 152 -4.94 14.46 -2.04
N VAL A 153 -5.93 13.55 -2.11
CA VAL A 153 -5.73 12.14 -2.53
C VAL A 153 -6.65 11.74 -3.66
N PHE A 154 -7.96 11.89 -3.48
CA PHE A 154 -8.96 11.35 -4.41
C PHE A 154 -9.03 12.13 -5.72
N GLU A 155 -9.19 13.45 -5.65
CA GLU A 155 -9.27 14.32 -6.83
C GLU A 155 -8.00 14.24 -7.69
N PRO A 156 -6.76 14.34 -7.15
CA PRO A 156 -5.54 14.13 -7.91
C PRO A 156 -5.44 12.75 -8.56
N MET A 157 -5.98 11.71 -7.92
CA MET A 157 -6.05 10.38 -8.50
C MET A 157 -6.99 10.35 -9.71
N ILE A 158 -8.20 10.91 -9.59
CA ILE A 158 -9.16 10.99 -10.69
C ILE A 158 -8.60 11.82 -11.85
N GLU A 159 -8.00 12.97 -11.57
CA GLU A 159 -7.34 13.80 -12.60
C GLU A 159 -6.20 13.05 -13.31
N GLY A 160 -5.39 12.30 -12.55
CA GLY A 160 -4.32 11.48 -13.11
C GLY A 160 -4.87 10.42 -14.06
N TYR A 161 -5.90 9.68 -13.63
CA TYR A 161 -6.55 8.72 -14.51
C TYR A 161 -7.17 9.40 -15.73
N ALA A 162 -7.86 10.53 -15.58
CA ALA A 162 -8.46 11.28 -16.69
C ALA A 162 -7.42 11.75 -17.73
N LYS A 163 -6.20 12.10 -17.29
CA LYS A 163 -5.03 12.37 -18.16
C LYS A 163 -4.40 11.11 -18.75
N GLY A 164 -4.96 9.94 -18.44
CA GLY A 164 -4.51 8.64 -18.90
C GLY A 164 -3.19 8.18 -18.26
N ILE A 165 -2.75 8.73 -17.12
CA ILE A 165 -1.64 8.15 -16.34
C ILE A 165 -2.18 7.16 -15.29
N THR A 166 -1.31 6.45 -14.58
CA THR A 166 -1.71 5.52 -13.50
C THR A 166 -1.15 6.02 -12.17
N PRO A 167 -1.90 6.85 -11.41
CA PRO A 167 -1.46 7.40 -10.14
C PRO A 167 -1.39 6.35 -9.02
N ASN A 168 -0.67 6.68 -7.94
CA ASN A 168 -0.61 5.86 -6.72
C ASN A 168 -1.22 6.62 -5.52
N PRO A 169 -2.53 6.48 -5.26
CA PRO A 169 -3.20 7.22 -4.19
C PRO A 169 -2.75 6.80 -2.79
N ASP A 170 -2.19 5.60 -2.59
CA ASP A 170 -1.73 5.15 -1.28
C ASP A 170 -0.51 5.94 -0.80
N ILE A 171 0.40 6.32 -1.70
CA ILE A 171 1.51 7.22 -1.38
C ILE A 171 0.98 8.58 -0.93
N ASN A 172 -0.01 9.14 -1.64
CA ASN A 172 -0.63 10.41 -1.28
C ASN A 172 -1.41 10.33 0.03
N CYS A 173 -2.14 9.23 0.29
CA CYS A 173 -2.82 9.01 1.55
C CYS A 173 -1.84 9.00 2.74
N ASN A 174 -0.70 8.34 2.60
CA ASN A 174 0.34 8.36 3.63
C ASN A 174 0.93 9.76 3.79
N ARG A 175 1.31 10.42 2.68
CA ARG A 175 1.93 11.74 2.69
C ARG A 175 1.03 12.81 3.29
N TYR A 176 -0.21 12.93 2.81
CA TYR A 176 -1.08 14.05 3.15
C TYR A 176 -2.00 13.75 4.33
N VAL A 177 -2.49 12.52 4.49
CA VAL A 177 -3.49 12.21 5.51
C VAL A 177 -2.87 11.56 6.75
N LYS A 178 -2.26 10.37 6.62
CA LYS A 178 -1.78 9.61 7.78
C LYS A 178 -0.56 10.22 8.47
N PHE A 179 0.38 10.75 7.69
CA PHE A 179 1.59 11.41 8.20
C PHE A 179 1.61 12.91 7.92
N GLY A 180 0.49 13.46 7.42
CA GLY A 180 0.25 14.90 7.31
C GLY A 180 -0.81 15.32 8.33
N ARG A 181 -2.07 15.42 7.89
CA ARG A 181 -3.20 15.93 8.70
C ARG A 181 -3.38 15.24 10.04
N LEU A 182 -3.20 13.93 10.13
CA LEU A 182 -3.29 13.22 11.41
C LEU A 182 -2.20 13.71 12.38
N ILE A 183 -0.98 13.90 11.90
CA ILE A 183 0.12 14.39 12.74
C ILE A 183 -0.11 15.86 13.13
N GLU A 184 -0.57 16.69 12.20
CA GLU A 184 -0.96 18.07 12.50
C GLU A 184 -2.06 18.13 13.57
N TYR A 185 -3.08 17.28 13.44
CA TYR A 185 -4.17 17.15 14.40
C TYR A 185 -3.65 16.77 15.79
N VAL A 186 -2.81 15.72 15.88
CA VAL A 186 -2.21 15.27 17.15
C VAL A 186 -1.31 16.36 17.74
N ALA A 187 -0.47 16.99 16.92
CA ALA A 187 0.46 18.03 17.36
C ALA A 187 -0.28 19.27 17.90
N GLN A 188 -1.38 19.68 17.26
CA GLN A 188 -2.20 20.80 17.71
C GLN A 188 -2.94 20.46 19.01
N LYS A 189 -3.56 19.28 19.08
CA LYS A 189 -4.36 18.85 20.22
C LYS A 189 -3.50 18.62 21.48
N TYR A 190 -2.33 18.02 21.31
CA TYR A 190 -1.42 17.64 22.40
C TYR A 190 -0.14 18.48 22.40
N ASN A 191 -0.25 19.77 22.08
CA ASN A 191 0.89 20.69 21.93
C ASN A 191 1.72 20.91 23.21
N LYS A 192 1.20 20.55 24.38
CA LYS A 192 1.90 20.60 25.68
C LYS A 192 2.50 19.28 26.11
N GLU A 193 2.39 18.25 25.27
CA GLU A 193 2.78 16.90 25.62
C GLU A 193 3.82 16.35 24.66
N ARG A 194 4.65 15.44 25.17
CA ARG A 194 5.48 14.60 24.32
C ARG A 194 4.63 13.44 23.83
N TRP A 195 4.41 13.36 22.54
CA TRP A 195 3.56 12.33 21.92
C TRP A 195 4.32 11.55 20.84
N TRP A 196 3.91 10.30 20.66
CA TRP A 196 4.35 9.41 19.59
C TRP A 196 3.17 8.89 18.81
N LEU A 197 3.29 8.84 17.48
CA LEU A 197 2.34 8.20 16.59
C LEU A 197 2.81 6.79 16.25
N VAL A 198 2.03 5.79 16.64
CA VAL A 198 2.24 4.37 16.30
C VAL A 198 1.31 3.99 15.16
N THR A 199 1.82 3.29 14.16
CA THR A 199 0.98 2.73 13.08
C THR A 199 1.34 1.26 12.81
N GLY A 200 0.41 0.52 12.18
CA GLY A 200 0.60 -0.88 11.82
C GLY A 200 1.43 -1.13 10.54
N HIS A 201 2.20 -0.15 10.04
CA HIS A 201 2.92 -0.34 8.78
C HIS A 201 4.13 -1.28 8.92
N TYR A 202 4.34 -2.11 7.91
CA TYR A 202 5.52 -2.95 7.73
C TYR A 202 6.68 -2.12 7.16
N SER A 203 7.27 -1.29 8.00
CA SER A 203 8.51 -0.55 7.73
C SER A 203 9.13 -0.19 9.09
N ARG A 204 10.38 0.27 9.13
CA ARG A 204 11.06 0.60 10.38
C ARG A 204 11.50 2.06 10.32
N ILE A 205 11.29 2.81 11.40
CA ILE A 205 11.95 4.10 11.59
C ILE A 205 12.97 3.91 12.69
N LEU A 206 14.24 4.01 12.33
CA LEU A 206 15.38 3.75 13.22
C LEU A 206 16.29 4.97 13.29
N THR A 207 16.93 5.16 14.44
CA THR A 207 17.90 6.21 14.66
C THR A 207 19.28 5.72 14.25
N ASP A 208 19.93 6.44 13.34
CA ASP A 208 21.33 6.24 13.00
C ASP A 208 22.21 6.59 14.21
N VAL A 209 23.07 5.66 14.63
CA VAL A 209 23.90 5.82 15.83
C VAL A 209 24.98 6.89 15.64
N SER A 210 25.42 7.13 14.41
CA SER A 210 26.49 8.08 14.12
C SER A 210 25.99 9.53 14.05
N THR A 211 24.80 9.75 13.50
CA THR A 211 24.24 11.11 13.31
C THR A 211 23.13 11.45 14.30
N GLY A 212 22.49 10.46 14.91
CA GLY A 212 21.28 10.63 15.72
C GLY A 212 20.02 10.92 14.89
N ALA A 213 20.10 10.92 13.57
CA ALA A 213 18.96 11.20 12.69
C ALA A 213 18.04 9.96 12.54
N PRO A 214 16.71 10.15 12.45
CA PRO A 214 15.78 9.07 12.15
C PRO A 214 15.76 8.79 10.65
N HIS A 215 15.88 7.53 10.26
CA HIS A 215 15.78 7.09 8.88
C HIS A 215 14.60 6.14 8.71
N LEU A 216 13.93 6.24 7.55
CA LEU A 216 12.98 5.24 7.09
C LEU A 216 13.72 4.05 6.47
N LEU A 217 13.46 2.86 6.97
CA LEU A 217 14.03 1.61 6.47
C LEU A 217 12.93 0.63 6.04
N ARG A 218 13.30 -0.27 5.13
CA ARG A 218 12.50 -1.45 4.79
C ARG A 218 12.13 -2.25 6.03
N SER A 219 11.01 -2.96 5.98
CA SER A 219 10.68 -3.97 7.00
C SER A 219 11.75 -5.07 7.09
N PHE A 220 11.85 -5.70 8.26
CA PHE A 220 12.50 -6.99 8.42
C PHE A 220 11.86 -8.05 7.49
N TYR A 221 10.54 -8.06 7.37
CA TYR A 221 9.81 -8.99 6.52
C TYR A 221 9.56 -8.40 5.13
N LYS A 222 10.54 -8.56 4.23
CA LYS A 222 10.53 -7.96 2.88
C LYS A 222 9.28 -8.25 2.06
N LYS A 223 8.65 -9.42 2.23
CA LYS A 223 7.43 -9.83 1.51
C LYS A 223 6.19 -8.98 1.83
N LYS A 224 6.24 -8.16 2.88
CA LYS A 224 5.19 -7.20 3.25
C LYS A 224 5.74 -5.78 3.39
N ASP A 225 6.97 -5.50 2.94
CA ASP A 225 7.57 -4.17 3.07
C ASP A 225 6.68 -3.07 2.48
N GLN A 226 6.43 -2.03 3.28
CA GLN A 226 5.60 -0.88 2.95
C GLN A 226 6.41 0.42 2.90
N SER A 227 7.74 0.37 3.01
CA SER A 227 8.61 1.55 2.91
C SER A 227 8.37 2.35 1.61
N TYR A 228 8.03 1.67 0.51
CA TYR A 228 7.68 2.30 -0.78
C TYR A 228 6.49 3.26 -0.65
N TYR A 229 5.45 2.88 0.08
CA TYR A 229 4.27 3.73 0.30
C TYR A 229 4.53 4.91 1.24
N LEU A 230 5.60 4.83 2.03
CA LEU A 230 6.03 5.87 2.97
C LEU A 230 7.13 6.76 2.36
N SER A 231 7.55 6.51 1.12
CA SER A 231 8.74 7.14 0.52
C SER A 231 8.64 8.65 0.28
N GLN A 232 7.45 9.24 0.40
CA GLN A 232 7.17 10.67 0.21
C GLN A 232 6.62 11.38 1.46
N ILE A 233 6.63 10.74 2.63
CA ILE A 233 6.20 11.41 3.86
C ILE A 233 7.18 12.54 4.20
N ASN A 234 6.71 13.56 4.91
CA ASN A 234 7.56 14.67 5.34
C ASN A 234 8.63 14.16 6.33
N PRO A 235 9.94 14.33 6.07
CA PRO A 235 11.00 13.78 6.91
C PRO A 235 10.95 14.27 8.36
N ASN A 236 10.43 15.49 8.60
CA ASN A 236 10.32 16.07 9.94
C ASN A 236 9.41 15.25 10.87
N VAL A 237 8.50 14.44 10.31
CA VAL A 237 7.59 13.63 11.12
C VAL A 237 8.24 12.37 11.67
N LEU A 238 9.37 11.93 11.10
CA LEU A 238 10.03 10.67 11.47
C LEU A 238 10.43 10.63 12.95
N HIS A 239 10.73 11.78 13.56
CA HIS A 239 11.12 11.89 14.97
C HIS A 239 10.02 11.49 15.96
N ASN A 240 8.75 11.50 15.53
CA ASN A 240 7.61 11.23 16.40
C ASN A 240 6.84 9.97 15.99
N VAL A 241 7.35 9.17 15.05
CA VAL A 241 6.64 8.01 14.49
C VAL A 241 7.32 6.70 14.88
N LEU A 242 6.50 5.71 15.27
CA LEU A 242 6.93 4.35 15.57
C LEU A 242 6.18 3.35 14.69
N LEU A 243 6.95 2.42 14.09
CA LEU A 243 6.45 1.37 13.21
C LEU A 243 6.82 -0.01 13.77
N PRO A 244 6.22 -0.43 14.90
CA PRO A 244 6.66 -1.62 15.64
C PRO A 244 6.50 -2.91 14.85
N ILE A 245 5.50 -2.97 13.97
CA ILE A 245 5.17 -4.14 13.16
C ILE A 245 6.28 -4.46 12.15
N GLY A 246 7.05 -3.46 11.71
CA GLY A 246 8.12 -3.64 10.74
C GLY A 246 9.27 -4.54 11.18
N HIS A 247 9.33 -4.93 12.46
CA HIS A 247 10.32 -5.84 13.04
C HIS A 247 9.87 -7.31 13.08
N PHE A 248 8.61 -7.57 12.73
CA PHE A 248 8.01 -8.89 12.75
C PHE A 248 7.74 -9.40 11.34
N THR A 249 7.66 -10.72 11.23
CA THR A 249 7.03 -11.36 10.07
C THR A 249 5.51 -11.33 10.19
N LYS A 250 4.80 -11.35 9.06
CA LYS A 250 3.33 -11.39 9.08
C LYS A 250 2.77 -12.60 9.86
N PRO A 251 3.34 -13.81 9.76
CA PRO A 251 2.93 -14.93 10.60
C PRO A 251 3.05 -14.65 12.10
N GLU A 252 4.18 -14.07 12.55
CA GLU A 252 4.35 -13.72 13.97
C GLU A 252 3.28 -12.73 14.45
N VAL A 253 2.93 -11.73 13.63
CA VAL A 253 1.88 -10.76 13.95
C VAL A 253 0.51 -11.45 14.07
N ARG A 254 0.21 -12.43 13.20
CA ARG A 254 -1.01 -13.24 13.30
C ARG A 254 -1.01 -14.09 14.56
N ASP A 255 0.10 -14.76 14.87
CA ASP A 255 0.25 -15.55 16.10
C ASP A 255 0.06 -14.69 17.34
N MET A 256 0.63 -13.48 17.38
CA MET A 256 0.42 -12.52 18.46
C MET A 256 -1.06 -12.16 18.61
N ALA A 257 -1.76 -11.89 17.50
CA ALA A 257 -3.19 -11.58 17.53
C ALA A 257 -4.04 -12.73 18.08
N HIS A 258 -3.75 -13.97 17.66
CA HIS A 258 -4.41 -15.17 18.17
C HIS A 258 -4.11 -15.43 19.65
N ASN A 259 -2.85 -15.30 20.06
CA ASN A 259 -2.42 -15.50 21.45
C ASN A 259 -3.08 -14.49 22.41
N LEU A 260 -3.32 -13.28 21.93
CA LEU A 260 -4.06 -12.24 22.65
C LEU A 260 -5.57 -12.40 22.53
N ALA A 261 -6.05 -13.32 21.70
CA ALA A 261 -7.45 -13.49 21.34
C ALA A 261 -8.08 -12.15 20.92
N LEU A 262 -7.40 -11.40 20.05
CA LEU A 262 -7.94 -10.14 19.53
C LEU A 262 -9.20 -10.42 18.68
N PRO A 263 -10.25 -9.59 18.78
CA PRO A 263 -11.51 -9.79 18.04
C PRO A 263 -11.33 -9.89 16.52
N VAL A 264 -10.27 -9.25 16.01
CA VAL A 264 -9.95 -9.18 14.58
C VAL A 264 -8.91 -10.22 14.14
N ALA A 265 -8.47 -11.14 15.00
CA ALA A 265 -7.32 -12.03 14.72
C ALA A 265 -7.44 -12.81 13.40
N ASP A 266 -8.65 -13.25 13.05
CA ASP A 266 -8.96 -13.98 11.81
C ASP A 266 -9.29 -13.08 10.61
N LYS A 267 -9.39 -11.75 10.79
CA LYS A 267 -9.81 -10.83 9.73
C LYS A 267 -8.77 -10.80 8.61
N PRO A 268 -9.15 -10.97 7.32
CA PRO A 268 -8.19 -10.94 6.22
C PRO A 268 -7.50 -9.57 6.12
N ASP A 269 -6.31 -9.55 5.49
CA ASP A 269 -5.65 -8.28 5.19
C ASP A 269 -6.49 -7.47 4.19
N SER A 270 -6.60 -6.16 4.40
CA SER A 270 -7.21 -5.28 3.41
C SER A 270 -6.39 -5.30 2.11
N THR A 271 -7.06 -5.55 0.99
CA THR A 271 -6.47 -5.54 -0.35
C THR A 271 -7.17 -4.48 -1.21
N GLY A 272 -6.40 -3.72 -1.99
CA GLY A 272 -6.94 -2.66 -2.84
C GLY A 272 -6.98 -1.29 -2.14
N LEU A 273 -7.60 -0.32 -2.80
CA LEU A 273 -7.75 1.04 -2.29
C LEU A 273 -8.75 1.07 -1.13
N CYS A 274 -8.49 1.87 -0.10
CA CYS A 274 -9.28 1.86 1.14
C CYS A 274 -10.77 2.20 0.96
N PHE A 275 -11.13 2.91 -0.11
CA PHE A 275 -12.51 3.33 -0.42
C PHE A 275 -13.18 2.50 -1.52
N VAL A 276 -12.44 1.59 -2.17
CA VAL A 276 -12.99 0.71 -3.21
C VAL A 276 -13.23 -0.63 -2.58
N ASN A 277 -14.50 -0.96 -2.35
CA ASN A 277 -14.87 -2.26 -1.84
C ASN A 277 -14.66 -3.33 -2.94
N PRO A 278 -13.74 -4.30 -2.77
CA PRO A 278 -13.47 -5.32 -3.77
C PRO A 278 -14.68 -6.22 -4.08
N THR A 279 -15.68 -6.23 -3.18
CA THR A 279 -16.89 -7.05 -3.29
C THR A 279 -18.05 -6.36 -4.01
N GLN A 280 -17.95 -5.05 -4.31
CA GLN A 280 -19.05 -4.25 -4.86
C GLN A 280 -18.87 -3.81 -6.32
N GLY A 281 -17.80 -4.22 -6.99
CA GLY A 281 -17.57 -3.90 -8.41
C GLY A 281 -16.09 -3.95 -8.78
N ASN A 282 -15.79 -3.86 -10.07
CA ASN A 282 -14.40 -3.71 -10.51
C ASN A 282 -13.97 -2.23 -10.37
N PHE A 283 -12.67 -1.97 -10.26
CA PHE A 283 -12.16 -0.60 -10.10
C PHE A 283 -12.47 0.32 -11.30
N GLN A 284 -12.64 -0.23 -12.50
CA GLN A 284 -12.99 0.56 -13.68
C GLN A 284 -14.42 1.09 -13.59
N ASP A 285 -15.37 0.30 -13.09
CA ASP A 285 -16.75 0.73 -12.87
C ASP A 285 -16.82 1.89 -11.88
N PHE A 286 -15.98 1.84 -10.84
CA PHE A 286 -15.84 2.95 -9.90
C PHE A 286 -15.35 4.22 -10.59
N LEU A 287 -14.33 4.14 -11.45
CA LEU A 287 -13.79 5.29 -12.19
C LEU A 287 -14.82 5.91 -13.16
N ARG A 288 -15.72 5.11 -13.77
CA ARG A 288 -16.79 5.60 -14.66
C ARG A 288 -17.74 6.59 -13.98
N ASN A 289 -17.89 6.51 -12.67
CA ASN A 289 -18.73 7.45 -11.92
C ASN A 289 -18.12 8.86 -11.84
N PHE A 290 -16.82 9.01 -12.12
CA PHE A 290 -16.06 10.26 -11.96
C PHE A 290 -15.37 10.74 -13.23
N ILE A 291 -15.13 9.85 -14.21
CA ILE A 291 -14.39 10.15 -15.43
C ILE A 291 -15.30 9.99 -16.64
N THR A 292 -15.45 11.06 -17.42
CA THR A 292 -16.14 11.02 -18.70
C THR A 292 -15.40 10.12 -19.68
N GLU A 293 -16.13 9.25 -20.36
CA GLU A 293 -15.58 8.38 -21.40
C GLU A 293 -15.10 9.19 -22.61
N THR A 294 -13.91 8.87 -23.08
CA THR A 294 -13.27 9.47 -24.26
C THR A 294 -12.88 8.34 -25.21
N PRO A 295 -13.81 7.88 -26.06
CA PRO A 295 -13.56 6.71 -26.89
C PRO A 295 -12.38 6.89 -27.85
N GLY A 296 -11.58 5.85 -28.00
CA GLY A 296 -10.35 5.85 -28.79
C GLY A 296 -10.04 4.50 -29.39
N LYS A 297 -8.91 4.40 -30.12
CA LYS A 297 -8.56 3.18 -30.88
C LYS A 297 -7.54 2.33 -30.15
N ILE A 298 -7.68 1.02 -30.30
CA ILE A 298 -6.69 0.05 -29.86
C ILE A 298 -5.98 -0.45 -31.10
N ILE A 299 -4.67 -0.24 -31.13
CA ILE A 299 -3.83 -0.54 -32.28
C ILE A 299 -2.73 -1.52 -31.91
N THR A 300 -2.39 -2.41 -32.83
CA THR A 300 -1.21 -3.24 -32.68
C THR A 300 0.05 -2.44 -33.02
N GLU A 301 1.20 -3.01 -32.68
CA GLU A 301 2.48 -2.34 -32.84
C GLU A 301 2.90 -2.04 -34.29
N ASP A 302 2.29 -2.74 -35.26
CA ASP A 302 2.40 -2.52 -36.72
C ASP A 302 1.36 -1.53 -37.25
N GLY A 303 0.57 -0.89 -36.38
CA GLY A 303 -0.40 0.15 -36.73
C GLY A 303 -1.77 -0.37 -37.14
N LYS A 304 -2.03 -1.69 -37.10
CA LYS A 304 -3.36 -2.23 -37.41
C LYS A 304 -4.33 -1.88 -36.28
N VAL A 305 -5.44 -1.23 -36.65
CA VAL A 305 -6.57 -1.00 -35.74
C VAL A 305 -7.24 -2.34 -35.43
N TRP A 306 -7.35 -2.65 -34.14
CA TRP A 306 -7.96 -3.88 -33.64
C TRP A 306 -9.36 -3.67 -33.07
N GLY A 307 -9.60 -2.54 -32.40
CA GLY A 307 -10.88 -2.22 -31.80
C GLY A 307 -10.92 -0.84 -31.18
N ASP A 308 -11.95 -0.61 -30.37
CA ASP A 308 -12.20 0.63 -29.65
C ASP A 308 -12.02 0.44 -28.14
N HIS A 309 -11.80 1.54 -27.42
CA HIS A 309 -11.84 1.60 -25.97
C HIS A 309 -12.65 2.79 -25.48
N ASP A 310 -13.07 2.78 -24.22
CA ASP A 310 -13.87 3.86 -23.60
C ASP A 310 -13.01 5.00 -23.02
N GLY A 311 -11.69 4.81 -22.98
CA GLY A 311 -10.73 5.85 -22.58
C GLY A 311 -9.38 5.28 -22.12
N LEU A 312 -8.31 6.07 -22.26
CA LEU A 312 -6.95 5.67 -21.85
C LEU A 312 -6.85 5.32 -20.36
N TRP A 313 -7.71 5.92 -19.54
CA TRP A 313 -7.79 5.72 -18.09
C TRP A 313 -8.09 4.26 -17.71
N ASN A 314 -8.67 3.45 -18.61
CA ASN A 314 -8.89 2.02 -18.42
C ASN A 314 -7.62 1.16 -18.55
N PHE A 315 -6.49 1.76 -18.95
CA PHE A 315 -5.28 1.02 -19.31
C PHE A 315 -4.05 1.47 -18.53
N THR A 316 -3.31 0.50 -18.01
CA THR A 316 -1.98 0.67 -17.43
C THR A 316 -0.94 -0.05 -18.28
N ILE A 317 0.23 0.58 -18.44
CA ILE A 317 1.35 -0.02 -19.18
C ILE A 317 1.71 -1.39 -18.59
N GLY A 318 1.86 -2.38 -19.47
CA GLY A 318 2.20 -3.75 -19.15
C GLY A 318 1.06 -4.61 -18.63
N GLN A 319 -0.16 -4.07 -18.51
CA GLN A 319 -1.35 -4.87 -18.20
C GLN A 319 -1.67 -5.82 -19.36
N LYS A 320 -2.21 -6.99 -19.03
CA LYS A 320 -2.77 -7.89 -20.04
C LYS A 320 -3.98 -7.21 -20.68
N CYS A 321 -4.00 -7.13 -22.00
CA CYS A 321 -5.14 -6.61 -22.73
C CYS A 321 -6.27 -7.65 -22.70
N GLY A 322 -7.46 -7.24 -22.23
CA GLY A 322 -8.63 -8.11 -22.09
C GLY A 322 -9.38 -8.41 -23.40
N ILE A 323 -8.87 -7.92 -24.53
CA ILE A 323 -9.58 -8.00 -25.80
C ILE A 323 -9.33 -9.34 -26.49
N SER A 324 -10.40 -9.87 -27.09
CA SER A 324 -10.38 -11.11 -27.84
C SER A 324 -9.60 -10.92 -29.15
N MET A 325 -8.41 -11.53 -29.22
CA MET A 325 -7.59 -11.64 -30.43
C MET A 325 -7.83 -13.02 -31.09
N PRO A 326 -7.70 -13.16 -32.42
CA PRO A 326 -8.08 -14.36 -33.16
C PRO A 326 -7.01 -15.43 -32.95
N GLN A 327 -7.19 -16.23 -31.90
CA GLN A 327 -6.19 -17.21 -31.45
C GLN A 327 -5.93 -18.35 -32.45
N GLY A 328 -6.81 -18.52 -33.43
CA GLY A 328 -6.64 -19.48 -34.53
C GLY A 328 -5.63 -19.04 -35.59
N ASP A 329 -5.34 -17.74 -35.69
CA ASP A 329 -4.32 -17.21 -36.61
C ASP A 329 -2.96 -17.20 -35.88
N PRO A 330 -1.94 -17.94 -36.37
CA PRO A 330 -0.59 -17.93 -35.78
C PRO A 330 0.03 -16.53 -35.64
N LYS A 331 -0.38 -15.55 -36.46
CA LYS A 331 0.06 -14.16 -36.37
C LYS A 331 -0.45 -13.47 -35.10
N TYR A 332 -1.65 -13.82 -34.64
CA TYR A 332 -2.32 -13.14 -33.52
C TYR A 332 -2.47 -14.00 -32.26
N LYS A 333 -2.17 -15.30 -32.35
CA LYS A 333 -2.12 -16.22 -31.23
C LYS A 333 -1.14 -15.75 -30.16
N GLY A 334 -1.60 -15.70 -28.90
CA GLY A 334 -0.79 -15.33 -27.76
C GLY A 334 -1.49 -14.36 -26.81
N THR A 335 -0.79 -13.99 -25.74
CA THR A 335 -1.24 -12.97 -24.80
C THR A 335 -0.73 -11.59 -25.23
N TRP A 336 -1.63 -10.61 -25.19
CA TRP A 336 -1.35 -9.24 -25.58
C TRP A 336 -1.28 -8.34 -24.37
N PHE A 337 -0.42 -7.33 -24.42
CA PHE A 337 -0.16 -6.39 -23.34
C PHE A 337 -0.18 -4.97 -23.86
N VAL A 338 -0.62 -4.03 -23.03
CA VAL A 338 -0.52 -2.60 -23.34
C VAL A 338 0.94 -2.18 -23.26
N SER A 339 1.51 -1.65 -24.35
CA SER A 339 2.89 -1.15 -24.37
C SER A 339 2.98 0.37 -24.24
N GLU A 340 2.00 1.09 -24.75
CA GLU A 340 2.05 2.54 -24.89
C GLU A 340 0.62 3.10 -24.88
N LYS A 341 0.49 4.34 -24.40
CA LYS A 341 -0.72 5.16 -24.51
C LYS A 341 -0.33 6.44 -25.22
N ARG A 342 -1.00 6.74 -26.33
CA ARG A 342 -0.77 7.94 -27.13
C ARG A 342 -1.89 8.93 -26.84
N TYR A 343 -1.55 9.97 -26.10
CA TYR A 343 -2.52 10.92 -25.59
C TYR A 343 -3.08 11.82 -26.69
N GLU A 344 -2.24 12.18 -27.66
CA GLU A 344 -2.57 13.08 -28.76
C GLU A 344 -3.56 12.46 -29.75
N THR A 345 -3.41 11.16 -30.03
CA THR A 345 -4.27 10.41 -30.95
C THR A 345 -5.38 9.63 -30.24
N ASN A 346 -5.39 9.62 -28.90
CA ASN A 346 -6.26 8.81 -28.07
C ASN A 346 -6.19 7.31 -28.46
N GLU A 347 -4.98 6.77 -28.52
CA GLU A 347 -4.72 5.38 -28.92
C GLU A 347 -4.05 4.57 -27.82
N VAL A 348 -4.43 3.30 -27.70
CA VAL A 348 -3.72 2.30 -26.88
C VAL A 348 -2.97 1.36 -27.82
N VAL A 349 -1.65 1.29 -27.65
CA VAL A 349 -0.82 0.35 -28.41
C VAL A 349 -0.68 -0.96 -27.64
N ILE A 350 -0.96 -2.08 -28.31
CA ILE A 350 -0.79 -3.43 -27.76
C ILE A 350 0.30 -4.21 -28.49
N VAL A 351 1.04 -5.00 -27.71
CA VAL A 351 2.11 -5.88 -28.19
C VAL A 351 1.87 -7.32 -27.76
N ARG A 352 2.36 -8.25 -28.55
CA ARG A 352 2.26 -9.69 -28.28
C ARG A 352 3.46 -10.14 -27.44
N GLY A 353 3.19 -10.93 -26.40
CA GLY A 353 4.22 -11.52 -25.54
C GLY A 353 4.60 -10.63 -24.36
N GLY A 354 4.81 -11.24 -23.19
CA GLY A 354 5.18 -10.52 -21.97
C GLY A 354 6.64 -10.04 -21.96
N ASP A 355 7.44 -10.59 -22.86
CA ASP A 355 8.86 -10.39 -23.14
C ASP A 355 9.12 -9.44 -24.33
N ASN A 356 8.06 -8.90 -24.95
CA ASN A 356 8.20 -7.95 -26.06
C ASN A 356 9.02 -6.72 -25.64
N GLU A 357 10.05 -6.38 -26.42
CA GLU A 357 11.03 -5.33 -26.10
C GLU A 357 10.41 -3.96 -25.83
N LYS A 358 9.26 -3.63 -26.44
CA LYS A 358 8.57 -2.35 -26.22
C LYS A 358 8.06 -2.18 -24.79
N LEU A 359 7.90 -3.27 -24.04
CA LEU A 359 7.53 -3.23 -22.63
C LEU A 359 8.71 -2.88 -21.71
N PHE A 360 9.94 -2.90 -22.22
CA PHE A 360 11.15 -2.80 -21.41
C PHE A 360 11.86 -1.47 -21.64
N LYS A 361 12.03 -0.71 -20.55
CA LYS A 361 12.59 0.65 -20.52
C LYS A 361 13.72 0.72 -19.51
N SER A 362 14.74 1.54 -19.78
CA SER A 362 15.92 1.63 -18.90
C SER A 362 16.18 3.03 -18.39
N VAL A 363 15.58 4.07 -18.95
CA VAL A 363 15.73 5.42 -18.43
C VAL A 363 14.38 5.91 -17.92
N VAL A 364 14.40 6.49 -16.73
CA VAL A 364 13.20 6.94 -16.00
C VAL A 364 13.38 8.40 -15.64
N TYR A 365 12.47 9.24 -16.12
CA TYR A 365 12.37 10.65 -15.79
C TYR A 365 11.40 10.81 -14.64
N VAL A 366 11.88 11.43 -13.57
CA VAL A 366 11.20 11.53 -12.30
C VAL A 366 11.06 13.00 -11.94
N ASP A 367 9.83 13.41 -11.65
CA ASP A 367 9.48 14.76 -11.21
C ASP A 367 9.09 14.77 -9.72
N ALA A 368 9.09 15.95 -9.11
CA ALA A 368 8.71 16.16 -7.71
C ALA A 368 9.40 15.18 -6.75
N PHE A 369 10.71 14.93 -6.96
CA PHE A 369 11.48 14.04 -6.10
C PHE A 369 11.65 14.65 -4.71
N LYS A 370 11.26 13.89 -3.69
CA LYS A 370 11.37 14.28 -2.27
C LYS A 370 12.34 13.34 -1.57
N THR A 371 13.38 13.88 -0.96
CA THR A 371 14.26 13.12 -0.06
C THR A 371 13.63 13.01 1.33
N LEU A 372 13.96 11.93 2.04
CA LEU A 372 13.56 11.69 3.43
C LEU A 372 14.57 12.21 4.45
N GLU A 373 15.44 13.12 4.02
CA GLU A 373 16.36 13.89 4.84
C GLU A 373 16.56 15.24 4.17
N ASP A 374 16.47 16.31 4.95
CA ASP A 374 16.64 17.68 4.47
C ASP A 374 18.09 17.92 4.04
N GLY A 375 18.27 18.49 2.85
CA GLY A 375 19.61 18.79 2.30
C GLY A 375 20.37 17.58 1.74
N MET A 376 19.79 16.38 1.77
CA MET A 376 20.40 15.19 1.18
C MET A 376 20.58 15.34 -0.34
N ASP A 377 21.80 15.12 -0.83
CA ASP A 377 22.07 14.96 -2.26
C ASP A 377 22.27 13.49 -2.61
N LEU A 378 21.42 12.94 -3.48
CA LEU A 378 21.58 11.56 -3.96
C LEU A 378 22.93 11.31 -4.63
N LYS A 379 23.57 12.34 -5.20
CA LYS A 379 24.90 12.21 -5.82
C LYS A 379 26.04 12.01 -4.82
N SER A 380 25.79 12.24 -3.53
CA SER A 380 26.76 11.94 -2.46
C SER A 380 26.93 10.43 -2.22
N PHE A 381 25.99 9.61 -2.69
CA PHE A 381 26.06 8.16 -2.60
C PHE A 381 26.79 7.58 -3.81
N ASN A 382 27.49 6.47 -3.61
CA ASN A 382 27.97 5.67 -4.71
C ASN A 382 26.79 5.07 -5.47
N VAL A 383 26.59 5.47 -6.73
CA VAL A 383 25.45 5.05 -7.56
C VAL A 383 25.29 3.53 -7.66
N SER A 384 26.41 2.79 -7.63
CA SER A 384 26.41 1.32 -7.68
C SER A 384 25.80 0.64 -6.45
N GLU A 385 25.69 1.37 -5.33
CA GLU A 385 25.06 0.91 -4.09
C GLU A 385 23.57 1.28 -4.01
N LEU A 386 23.10 2.09 -4.97
CA LEU A 386 21.72 2.53 -5.03
C LEU A 386 20.87 1.54 -5.82
N THR A 387 19.67 1.32 -5.30
CA THR A 387 18.63 0.55 -5.98
C THR A 387 17.34 1.35 -6.05
N VAL A 388 16.52 1.04 -7.05
CA VAL A 388 15.21 1.67 -7.22
C VAL A 388 14.09 0.66 -7.33
N GLN A 389 12.90 1.08 -6.95
CA GLN A 389 11.64 0.36 -7.14
C GLN A 389 10.60 1.31 -7.72
N TYR A 390 9.81 0.83 -8.69
CA TYR A 390 8.67 1.58 -9.24
C TYR A 390 7.33 0.87 -9.01
N ARG A 391 7.37 -0.20 -8.22
CA ARG A 391 6.21 -0.94 -7.71
C ARG A 391 6.56 -1.53 -6.35
N SER A 392 5.59 -1.55 -5.45
CA SER A 392 5.74 -2.21 -4.14
C SER A 392 6.09 -3.69 -4.29
N LEU A 393 6.98 -4.19 -3.42
CA LEU A 393 7.49 -5.58 -3.38
C LEU A 393 8.21 -6.06 -4.66
N GLN A 394 8.52 -5.16 -5.58
CA GLN A 394 9.31 -5.47 -6.76
C GLN A 394 10.76 -5.81 -6.38
N GLU A 395 11.41 -6.73 -7.09
CA GLU A 395 12.85 -6.89 -6.99
C GLU A 395 13.59 -5.57 -7.29
N PRO A 396 14.48 -5.10 -6.39
CA PRO A 396 15.18 -3.84 -6.58
C PRO A 396 16.00 -3.81 -7.88
N SER A 397 16.01 -2.66 -8.55
CA SER A 397 16.75 -2.44 -9.79
C SER A 397 17.99 -1.60 -9.53
N SER A 398 19.17 -2.10 -9.92
CA SER A 398 20.43 -1.36 -9.77
C SER A 398 20.49 -0.17 -10.73
N VAL A 399 21.00 0.95 -10.22
CA VAL A 399 21.13 2.21 -10.94
C VAL A 399 22.51 2.29 -11.61
N LYS A 400 22.53 2.70 -12.88
CA LYS A 400 23.75 2.95 -13.66
C LYS A 400 24.19 4.39 -13.53
N SER A 401 23.28 5.36 -13.64
CA SER A 401 23.58 6.79 -13.52
C SER A 401 22.38 7.57 -12.99
N ILE A 402 22.67 8.71 -12.33
CA ILE A 402 21.67 9.65 -11.81
C ILE A 402 22.04 11.06 -12.26
N THR A 403 21.16 11.70 -13.02
CA THR A 403 21.30 13.10 -13.42
C THR A 403 20.23 13.94 -12.74
N LYS A 404 20.65 14.99 -12.02
CA LYS A 404 19.75 15.98 -11.43
C LYS A 404 19.50 17.10 -12.44
N GLY A 405 18.24 17.32 -12.79
CA GLY A 405 17.76 18.44 -13.60
C GLY A 405 17.42 19.66 -12.74
N LYS A 406 16.66 20.61 -13.32
CA LYS A 406 16.05 21.73 -12.58
C LYS A 406 14.81 21.25 -11.81
N ASP A 407 14.40 22.01 -10.79
CA ASP A 407 13.10 21.86 -10.11
C ASP A 407 12.78 20.44 -9.60
N ASP A 408 13.73 19.83 -8.87
CA ASP A 408 13.59 18.47 -8.31
C ASP A 408 13.33 17.35 -9.33
N LYS A 409 13.65 17.60 -10.61
CA LYS A 409 13.64 16.56 -11.65
C LYS A 409 14.92 15.74 -11.62
N PHE A 410 14.78 14.43 -11.78
CA PHE A 410 15.87 13.48 -11.86
C PHE A 410 15.69 12.53 -13.04
N VAL A 411 16.81 12.12 -13.64
CA VAL A 411 16.86 11.08 -14.65
C VAL A 411 17.67 9.93 -14.09
N PHE A 412 17.06 8.75 -14.04
CA PHE A 412 17.68 7.51 -13.58
C PHE A 412 17.87 6.57 -14.75
N GLU A 413 19.11 6.18 -15.03
CA GLU A 413 19.43 5.10 -15.96
C GLU A 413 19.62 3.81 -15.17
N LEU A 414 18.89 2.76 -15.55
CA LEU A 414 18.96 1.44 -14.93
C LEU A 414 20.00 0.58 -15.64
N THR A 415 20.68 -0.26 -14.88
CA THR A 415 21.66 -1.23 -15.42
C THR A 415 21.05 -2.25 -16.39
N GLN A 416 19.76 -2.53 -16.25
CA GLN A 416 19.00 -3.46 -17.09
C GLN A 416 17.66 -2.83 -17.46
N LYS A 417 17.16 -3.10 -18.67
CA LYS A 417 15.80 -2.68 -19.03
C LYS A 417 14.79 -3.38 -18.13
N ARG A 418 13.80 -2.63 -17.65
CA ARG A 418 12.76 -3.11 -16.74
C ARG A 418 11.39 -3.00 -17.38
N ARG A 419 10.57 -4.01 -17.10
CA ARG A 419 9.25 -4.18 -17.72
C ARG A 419 8.24 -3.23 -17.10
N ALA A 420 7.41 -2.60 -17.93
CA ALA A 420 6.16 -1.95 -17.55
C ALA A 420 6.32 -0.85 -16.49
N ILE A 421 7.30 0.04 -16.68
CA ILE A 421 7.42 1.27 -15.89
C ILE A 421 6.28 2.21 -16.35
N ALA A 422 5.36 2.54 -15.44
CA ALA A 422 4.15 3.29 -15.78
C ALA A 422 4.24 4.74 -15.30
N GLN A 423 3.85 5.69 -16.16
CA GLN A 423 3.72 7.10 -15.81
C GLN A 423 2.67 7.30 -14.71
N GLY A 424 2.94 8.22 -13.79
CA GLY A 424 2.12 8.49 -12.61
C GLY A 424 2.41 7.60 -11.39
N GLN A 425 3.13 6.49 -11.56
CA GLN A 425 3.71 5.75 -10.43
C GLN A 425 4.92 6.48 -9.85
N TYR A 426 5.44 6.02 -8.71
CA TYR A 426 6.60 6.64 -8.07
C TYR A 426 7.86 5.78 -8.25
N LEU A 427 9.00 6.43 -8.45
CA LEU A 427 10.32 5.78 -8.37
C LEU A 427 10.91 6.02 -6.97
N GLY A 428 10.92 4.99 -6.13
CA GLY A 428 11.56 5.01 -4.82
C GLY A 428 13.03 4.61 -4.91
N VAL A 429 13.89 5.35 -4.22
CA VAL A 429 15.35 5.15 -4.19
C VAL A 429 15.79 4.63 -2.82
N TYR A 430 16.68 3.65 -2.83
CA TYR A 430 17.15 2.94 -1.63
C TYR A 430 18.66 2.77 -1.63
N HIS A 431 19.26 2.89 -0.44
CA HIS A 431 20.63 2.47 -0.15
C HIS A 431 20.58 1.31 0.86
N GLY A 432 20.79 0.09 0.35
CA GLY A 432 20.49 -1.13 1.11
C GLY A 432 19.04 -1.16 1.59
N ASP A 433 18.85 -1.13 2.92
CA ASP A 433 17.53 -1.10 3.55
C ASP A 433 16.97 0.31 3.77
N ARG A 434 17.79 1.35 3.62
CA ARG A 434 17.38 2.75 3.85
C ARG A 434 16.61 3.28 2.64
N CYS A 435 15.40 3.77 2.87
CA CYS A 435 14.64 4.52 1.87
C CYS A 435 15.16 5.96 1.85
N LEU A 436 15.65 6.42 0.71
CA LEU A 436 16.19 7.78 0.56
C LEU A 436 15.11 8.78 0.13
N GLY A 437 14.05 8.30 -0.52
CA GLY A 437 12.97 9.15 -1.02
C GLY A 437 12.34 8.59 -2.29
N SER A 438 11.43 9.36 -2.88
CA SER A 438 10.84 9.03 -4.18
C SER A 438 10.29 10.25 -4.92
N GLY A 439 10.03 10.09 -6.22
CA GLY A 439 9.34 11.08 -7.06
C GLY A 439 8.41 10.41 -8.06
N VAL A 440 7.59 11.20 -8.75
CA VAL A 440 6.61 10.74 -9.73
C VAL A 440 7.27 10.45 -11.06
N ILE A 441 7.00 9.30 -11.66
CA ILE A 441 7.49 8.93 -12.99
C ILE A 441 6.70 9.71 -14.03
N GLU A 442 7.37 10.65 -14.70
CA GLU A 442 6.81 11.51 -15.74
C GLU A 442 6.95 10.85 -17.11
N PHE A 443 8.11 10.28 -17.41
CA PHE A 443 8.44 9.72 -18.72
C PHE A 443 9.46 8.57 -18.62
N VAL A 444 9.48 7.70 -19.64
CA VAL A 444 10.38 6.53 -19.71
C VAL A 444 10.85 6.26 -21.13
N GLU A 445 12.10 5.86 -21.32
CA GLU A 445 12.69 5.55 -22.64
C GLU A 445 13.43 4.20 -22.70
#